data_AF-A0AA88V3U3-F1
#
_entry.id   AF-A0AA88V3U3-F1
#
_cell.length_a   1.000
_cell.length_b   1.000
_cell.length_c   1.000
_cell.angle_alpha   90.00
_cell.angle_beta   90.00
_cell.angle_gamma   90.00
#
_symmetry.space_group_name_H-M   'P 1'
#
loop_
_entity.id
_entity.type
_entity.pdbx_description
1 polymer ?
#
loop_
_entity_poly.entity_id
_entity_poly.type
_entity_poly.pdbx_seq_one_letter_code
_entity_poly.pdbx_strand_id
1 'polypeptide(L)'
;MNAGINRSPSAYLFNPPEERARYPCNIDTLMTLLKFVDGKSGESIGAFSWFATHGTSMSKDNKLVSGDNKGAAARFFEDWFTSTFKKTSTSINHSTKTSKKAQAIKATGGQPCSKTASQGFKVRKNDGSRFVGAFCQSNVGDVSPNVLGAFCTDSGLPCDFNHSSCHGNDLLCVGRGPGYPNEILSTKIIGERQFQEAVNLFTTAREELSGKIDYRHVYLNFTDIEVELEGNKVVKTCPAALGPGFAAGTTDGPGAFGFQQGDTKILRWVSLTLILGRNVGGKGVGNKEESRNRRPDEVIAIIMCESNERVSNSYMVEYRGGVYGHGNNNWWRLKQFSRLAVRFSQGQGRS
;
A
#
# COMPACT_ATOMS: atom_id res chain seq x y z
N MET A 1 15.99 -3.25 8.85
CA MET A 1 14.95 -2.81 9.81
C MET A 1 13.85 -3.86 9.91
N ASN A 2 13.38 -4.22 11.13
CA ASN A 2 12.31 -5.21 11.32
C ASN A 2 10.92 -4.54 11.25
N ALA A 3 10.48 -4.09 10.08
CA ALA A 3 9.18 -3.40 9.93
C ALA A 3 8.29 -4.03 8.85
N GLY A 4 8.61 -5.25 8.43
CA GLY A 4 7.79 -6.01 7.49
C GLY A 4 8.15 -7.49 7.47
N ILE A 5 7.25 -8.31 6.91
CA ILE A 5 7.45 -9.73 6.60
C ILE A 5 6.84 -10.03 5.24
N ASN A 6 7.39 -11.00 4.50
CA ASN A 6 6.80 -11.43 3.24
C ASN A 6 5.48 -12.20 3.51
N ARG A 7 4.37 -11.76 2.92
CA ARG A 7 3.04 -12.37 3.06
C ARG A 7 2.68 -13.38 1.96
N SER A 8 3.56 -13.57 0.99
CA SER A 8 3.47 -14.58 -0.07
C SER A 8 4.81 -15.31 -0.26
N PRO A 9 5.40 -15.90 0.79
CA PRO A 9 6.74 -16.48 0.74
C PRO A 9 6.83 -17.68 -0.22
N SER A 10 5.75 -18.45 -0.39
CA SER A 10 5.66 -19.53 -1.39
C SER A 10 5.83 -18.99 -2.81
N ALA A 11 5.23 -17.84 -3.12
CA ALA A 11 5.38 -17.17 -4.42
C ALA A 11 6.83 -16.71 -4.66
N TYR A 12 7.47 -16.13 -3.63
CA TYR A 12 8.87 -15.71 -3.71
C TYR A 12 9.82 -16.89 -4.02
N LEU A 13 9.52 -18.10 -3.52
CA LEU A 13 10.36 -19.28 -3.76
C LEU A 13 10.36 -19.76 -5.21
N PHE A 14 9.42 -19.31 -6.06
CA PHE A 14 9.46 -19.57 -7.51
C PHE A 14 10.50 -18.73 -8.25
N ASN A 15 11.07 -17.69 -7.62
CA ASN A 15 12.19 -16.97 -8.20
C ASN A 15 13.44 -17.88 -8.29
N PRO A 16 14.27 -17.76 -9.34
CA PRO A 16 15.46 -18.59 -9.54
C PRO A 16 16.37 -18.63 -8.29
N PRO A 17 16.87 -19.81 -7.87
CA PRO A 17 17.71 -19.92 -6.68
C PRO A 17 18.93 -19.00 -6.68
N GLU A 18 19.57 -18.83 -7.83
CA GLU A 18 20.73 -17.96 -8.04
C GLU A 18 20.38 -16.47 -7.88
N GLU A 19 19.15 -16.06 -8.23
CA GLU A 19 18.67 -14.70 -7.98
C GLU A 19 18.43 -14.51 -6.48
N ARG A 20 17.70 -15.43 -5.85
CA ARG A 20 17.39 -15.36 -4.40
C ARG A 20 18.65 -15.33 -3.54
N ALA A 21 19.70 -16.05 -3.93
CA ALA A 21 20.98 -16.08 -3.22
C ALA A 21 21.71 -14.74 -3.18
N ARG A 22 21.35 -13.78 -4.05
CA ARG A 22 21.92 -12.42 -4.07
C ARG A 22 21.37 -11.51 -2.98
N TYR A 23 20.31 -11.93 -2.29
CA TYR A 23 19.60 -11.13 -1.29
C TYR A 23 19.60 -11.85 0.05
N PRO A 24 19.78 -11.11 1.17
CA PRO A 24 19.85 -11.72 2.50
C PRO A 24 18.50 -12.24 3.00
N CYS A 25 17.38 -11.78 2.44
CA CYS A 25 16.04 -12.17 2.83
C CYS A 25 15.04 -11.92 1.69
N ASN A 26 13.78 -12.31 1.88
CA ASN A 26 12.71 -12.23 0.90
C ASN A 26 11.88 -10.94 0.96
N ILE A 27 12.42 -9.89 1.59
CA ILE A 27 11.84 -8.55 1.64
C ILE A 27 12.93 -7.50 1.44
N ASP A 28 12.56 -6.32 0.96
CA ASP A 28 13.47 -5.18 0.98
C ASP A 28 13.48 -4.53 2.36
N THR A 29 14.63 -4.58 3.04
CA THR A 29 14.79 -4.02 4.39
C THR A 29 15.46 -2.65 4.40
N LEU A 30 15.83 -2.12 3.22
CA LEU A 30 16.54 -0.86 3.07
C LEU A 30 15.57 0.32 3.13
N MET A 31 15.89 1.30 3.98
CA MET A 31 15.27 2.62 3.93
C MET A 31 16.22 3.59 3.21
N THR A 32 15.68 4.36 2.27
CA THR A 32 16.42 5.47 1.64
C THR A 32 15.79 6.79 2.05
N LEU A 33 16.61 7.75 2.50
CA LEU A 33 16.15 9.07 2.92
C LEU A 33 16.76 10.17 2.05
N LEU A 34 15.91 11.09 1.58
CA LEU A 34 16.31 12.35 0.96
C LEU A 34 16.01 13.50 1.92
N LYS A 35 17.06 14.16 2.40
CA LYS A 35 16.98 15.33 3.29
C LYS A 35 16.97 16.62 2.48
N PHE A 36 16.10 17.55 2.85
CA PHE A 36 16.02 18.88 2.27
C PHE A 36 16.51 19.92 3.27
N VAL A 37 17.48 20.74 2.84
CA VAL A 37 18.07 21.82 3.60
C VAL A 37 17.90 23.12 2.83
N ASP A 38 17.49 24.19 3.50
CA ASP A 38 17.42 25.52 2.90
C ASP A 38 18.85 26.04 2.65
N GLY A 39 19.17 26.36 1.41
CA GLY A 39 20.52 26.78 1.03
C GLY A 39 20.94 28.15 1.59
N LYS A 40 20.00 28.97 2.11
CA LYS A 40 20.34 30.27 2.70
C LYS A 40 20.55 30.17 4.21
N SER A 41 19.63 29.52 4.92
CA SER A 41 19.70 29.40 6.38
C SER A 41 20.51 28.19 6.86
N GLY A 42 20.71 27.19 6.00
CA GLY A 42 21.28 25.90 6.41
C GLY A 42 20.32 25.05 7.27
N GLU A 43 19.08 25.51 7.46
CA GLU A 43 18.08 24.80 8.26
C GLU A 43 17.44 23.67 7.46
N SER A 44 17.14 22.56 8.13
CA SER A 44 16.40 21.48 7.49
C SER A 44 14.92 21.83 7.34
N ILE A 45 14.37 21.61 6.15
CA ILE A 45 12.97 21.95 5.82
C ILE A 45 12.08 20.74 5.61
N GLY A 46 12.66 19.54 5.47
CA GLY A 46 11.89 18.30 5.36
C GLY A 46 12.75 17.11 4.97
N ALA A 47 12.11 15.95 4.88
CA ALA A 47 12.74 14.74 4.35
C ALA A 47 11.70 13.75 3.80
N PHE A 48 12.08 13.03 2.75
CA PHE A 48 11.32 11.92 2.19
C PHE A 48 12.04 10.60 2.51
N SER A 49 11.31 9.62 3.05
CA SER A 49 11.83 8.31 3.44
C SER A 49 11.11 7.22 2.68
N TRP A 50 11.80 6.48 1.82
CA TRP A 50 11.24 5.33 1.08
C TRP A 50 11.60 4.03 1.80
N PHE A 51 10.58 3.22 2.09
CA PHE A 51 10.75 1.91 2.71
C PHE A 51 9.58 0.98 2.37
N ALA A 52 9.89 -0.31 2.15
CA ALA A 52 8.92 -1.30 1.73
C ALA A 52 8.13 -1.90 2.91
N THR A 53 6.93 -1.39 3.17
CA THR A 53 5.91 -2.04 4.00
C THR A 53 4.52 -1.53 3.65
N HIS A 54 3.53 -2.42 3.60
CA HIS A 54 2.14 -2.00 3.45
C HIS A 54 1.65 -1.13 4.62
N GLY A 55 0.73 -0.23 4.31
CA GLY A 55 -0.02 0.56 5.29
C GLY A 55 -1.28 -0.18 5.74
N THR A 56 -1.10 -1.39 6.27
CA THR A 56 -2.17 -2.33 6.66
C THR A 56 -2.00 -2.81 8.11
N SER A 57 -1.45 -1.97 8.99
CA SER A 57 -1.40 -2.28 10.43
C SER A 57 -2.77 -2.15 11.09
N MET A 58 -3.60 -1.20 10.63
CA MET A 58 -5.01 -1.12 10.95
C MET A 58 -5.79 -2.07 10.01
N SER A 59 -6.62 -2.92 10.59
CA SER A 59 -7.39 -3.92 9.84
C SER A 59 -8.58 -3.32 9.09
N LYS A 60 -9.25 -4.13 8.26
CA LYS A 60 -10.51 -3.76 7.57
C LYS A 60 -11.67 -3.46 8.53
N ASP A 61 -11.56 -3.88 9.79
CA ASP A 61 -12.60 -3.68 10.80
C ASP A 61 -12.51 -2.29 11.44
N ASN A 62 -11.35 -1.64 11.38
CA ASN A 62 -11.17 -0.25 11.81
C ASN A 62 -12.16 0.69 11.09
N LYS A 63 -12.81 1.56 11.87
CA LYS A 63 -13.77 2.56 11.37
C LYS A 63 -13.24 4.00 11.43
N LEU A 64 -11.98 4.19 11.85
CA LEU A 64 -11.35 5.50 11.99
C LEU A 64 -10.45 5.81 10.79
N VAL A 65 -10.58 7.01 10.23
CA VAL A 65 -9.66 7.49 9.20
C VAL A 65 -8.25 7.60 9.80
N SER A 66 -7.28 6.94 9.15
CA SER A 66 -5.90 6.86 9.62
C SER A 66 -4.92 6.96 8.47
N GLY A 67 -3.72 7.48 8.74
CA GLY A 67 -2.56 7.39 7.84
C GLY A 67 -1.76 6.08 8.02
N ASP A 68 -2.25 5.17 8.87
CA ASP A 68 -1.64 3.90 9.23
C ASP A 68 -0.20 4.06 9.76
N ASN A 69 0.62 3.01 9.68
CA ASN A 69 1.97 2.98 10.24
C ASN A 69 2.90 4.04 9.63
N LYS A 70 2.79 4.33 8.32
CA LYS A 70 3.56 5.40 7.65
C LYS A 70 3.11 6.79 8.08
N GLY A 71 1.81 6.99 8.30
CA GLY A 71 1.27 8.23 8.86
C GLY A 71 1.73 8.44 10.31
N ALA A 72 1.77 7.37 11.11
CA ALA A 72 2.33 7.41 12.46
C ALA A 72 3.83 7.76 12.42
N ALA A 73 4.62 7.13 11.54
CA ALA A 73 6.04 7.44 11.36
C ALA A 73 6.27 8.91 10.96
N ALA A 74 5.52 9.41 9.97
CA ALA A 74 5.55 10.81 9.54
C ALA A 74 5.26 11.75 10.70
N ARG A 75 4.25 11.40 11.51
CA ARG A 75 3.87 12.18 12.67
C ARG A 75 4.96 12.22 13.74
N PHE A 76 5.53 11.08 14.10
CA PHE A 76 6.62 11.01 15.08
C PHE A 76 7.83 11.80 14.60
N PHE A 77 8.11 11.77 13.31
CA PHE A 77 9.24 12.50 12.73
C PHE A 77 9.05 14.02 12.77
N GLU A 78 7.85 14.51 12.43
CA GLU A 78 7.50 15.93 12.53
C GLU A 78 7.53 16.43 13.99
N ASP A 79 6.99 15.64 14.93
CA ASP A 79 6.98 15.97 16.36
C ASP A 79 8.41 15.98 16.94
N TRP A 80 9.24 14.99 16.60
CA TRP A 80 10.65 14.93 16.99
C TRP A 80 11.45 16.12 16.47
N PHE A 81 11.28 16.47 15.19
CA PHE A 81 12.00 17.60 14.61
C PHE A 81 11.61 18.90 15.34
N THR A 82 10.32 19.09 15.56
CA THR A 82 9.77 20.25 16.25
C THR A 82 10.27 20.33 17.69
N SER A 83 10.26 19.23 18.46
CA SER A 83 10.74 19.24 19.85
C SER A 83 12.25 19.49 19.96
N THR A 84 13.02 19.04 18.98
CA THR A 84 14.49 19.14 18.98
C THR A 84 14.98 20.51 18.51
N PHE A 85 14.37 21.08 17.47
CA PHE A 85 14.92 22.26 16.76
C PHE A 85 14.15 23.56 16.96
N LYS A 86 12.95 23.55 17.57
CA LYS A 86 12.11 24.75 17.70
C LYS A 86 12.46 25.69 18.87
N LYS A 87 13.63 25.52 19.50
CA LYS A 87 14.11 26.49 20.52
C LYS A 87 14.58 27.83 19.93
N THR A 88 14.63 28.00 18.60
CA THR A 88 15.32 29.15 18.00
C THR A 88 14.68 29.76 16.75
N SER A 89 13.40 29.53 16.45
CA SER A 89 12.78 30.16 15.27
C SER A 89 11.82 31.29 15.66
N THR A 90 12.32 32.54 15.56
CA THR A 90 11.49 33.72 15.37
C THR A 90 10.64 33.55 14.12
N SER A 91 9.39 34.01 14.18
CA SER A 91 8.39 33.90 13.12
C SER A 91 8.81 34.68 11.86
N ILE A 92 9.57 34.06 10.95
CA ILE A 92 9.90 34.67 9.66
C ILE A 92 8.69 34.55 8.72
N ASN A 93 7.95 35.65 8.58
CA ASN A 93 6.91 35.86 7.57
C ASN A 93 7.50 35.97 6.15
N HIS A 94 8.14 34.92 5.64
CA HIS A 94 8.54 34.86 4.25
C HIS A 94 7.46 34.20 3.39
N SER A 95 6.55 35.03 2.85
CA SER A 95 5.79 34.66 1.66
C SER A 95 6.76 34.61 0.48
N THR A 96 7.20 33.41 0.11
CA THR A 96 8.07 33.22 -1.06
C THR A 96 7.23 33.25 -2.35
N LYS A 97 7.83 33.66 -3.47
CA LYS A 97 7.20 33.62 -4.82
C LYS A 97 6.63 32.23 -5.13
N THR A 98 7.25 31.19 -4.60
CA THR A 98 6.85 29.78 -4.69
C THR A 98 5.58 29.47 -3.90
N SER A 99 5.40 30.04 -2.70
CA SER A 99 4.17 29.84 -1.91
C SER A 99 2.95 30.46 -2.60
N LYS A 100 3.12 31.63 -3.25
CA LYS A 100 2.07 32.26 -4.06
C LYS A 100 1.67 31.41 -5.28
N LYS A 101 2.65 30.78 -5.95
CA LYS A 101 2.37 29.82 -7.04
C LYS A 101 1.64 28.57 -6.54
N ALA A 102 2.05 27.99 -5.41
CA ALA A 102 1.38 26.83 -4.83
C ALA A 102 -0.06 27.14 -4.41
N GLN A 103 -0.29 28.31 -3.79
CA GLN A 103 -1.63 28.77 -3.41
C GLN A 103 -2.54 29.05 -4.63
N ALA A 104 -1.97 29.36 -5.80
CA ALA A 104 -2.73 29.56 -7.02
C ALA A 104 -3.23 28.24 -7.64
N ILE A 105 -2.68 27.09 -7.23
CA ILE A 105 -3.14 25.77 -7.68
C ILE A 105 -4.43 25.43 -6.90
N LYS A 106 -5.58 25.68 -7.53
CA LYS A 106 -6.87 25.31 -6.97
C LYS A 106 -7.01 23.80 -6.95
N ALA A 107 -7.40 23.23 -5.80
CA ALA A 107 -7.81 21.83 -5.72
C ALA A 107 -9.01 21.63 -6.66
N THR A 108 -8.88 20.71 -7.62
CA THR A 108 -9.99 20.35 -8.51
C THR A 108 -10.92 19.39 -7.78
N GLY A 109 -12.10 19.87 -7.39
CA GLY A 109 -13.19 19.04 -6.90
C GLY A 109 -13.60 19.31 -5.45
N GLY A 110 -12.69 19.50 -4.50
CA GLY A 110 -13.05 19.51 -3.08
C GLY A 110 -14.05 20.60 -2.64
N GLN A 111 -15.04 20.23 -1.82
CA GLN A 111 -15.87 21.19 -1.10
C GLN A 111 -15.07 21.82 0.06
N PRO A 112 -15.15 23.13 0.30
CA PRO A 112 -14.53 23.74 1.47
C PRO A 112 -15.10 23.12 2.75
N CYS A 113 -14.26 22.47 3.55
CA CYS A 113 -14.70 22.03 4.88
C CYS A 113 -15.07 23.28 5.70
N SER A 114 -16.28 23.31 6.25
CA SER A 114 -16.72 24.40 7.13
C SER A 114 -15.76 24.53 8.31
N LYS A 115 -15.55 25.76 8.79
CA LYS A 115 -14.68 26.06 9.95
C LYS A 115 -15.10 25.31 11.22
N THR A 116 -16.30 24.73 11.23
CA THR A 116 -16.91 23.90 12.28
C THR A 116 -16.59 22.41 12.17
N ALA A 117 -15.81 21.95 11.18
CA ALA A 117 -15.22 20.61 11.19
C ALA A 117 -14.23 20.50 12.37
N SER A 118 -14.79 20.15 13.53
CA SER A 118 -14.15 19.72 14.78
C SER A 118 -12.65 20.01 14.86
N GLN A 119 -12.30 21.24 15.25
CA GLN A 119 -10.94 21.58 15.67
C GLN A 119 -10.51 20.80 16.93
N GLY A 120 -11.46 20.24 17.68
CA GLY A 120 -11.22 19.50 18.93
C GLY A 120 -10.48 18.17 18.77
N PHE A 121 -10.46 17.58 17.58
CA PHE A 121 -9.83 16.27 17.32
C PHE A 121 -8.75 16.30 16.22
N LYS A 122 -8.27 17.48 15.82
CA LYS A 122 -7.12 17.55 14.92
C LYS A 122 -5.86 17.10 15.66
N VAL A 123 -5.39 15.90 15.31
CA VAL A 123 -4.11 15.38 15.80
C VAL A 123 -2.99 16.37 15.44
N ARG A 124 -3.01 16.96 14.24
CA ARG A 124 -2.10 18.06 13.83
C ARG A 124 -2.64 19.42 14.29
N LYS A 125 -1.96 20.03 15.25
CA LYS A 125 -2.08 21.46 15.56
C LYS A 125 -1.07 22.21 14.71
N ASN A 126 -1.51 23.25 14.01
CA ASN A 126 -0.57 24.14 13.33
C ASN A 126 0.18 24.91 14.41
N ASP A 127 1.41 24.51 14.66
CA ASP A 127 2.28 25.05 15.69
C ASP A 127 3.32 26.01 15.09
N GLY A 128 3.23 26.30 13.79
CA GLY A 128 4.20 27.12 13.04
C GLY A 128 5.42 26.35 12.54
N SER A 129 5.55 25.06 12.84
CA SER A 129 6.59 24.22 12.26
C SER A 129 6.39 24.10 10.74
N ARG A 130 7.47 24.31 9.98
CA ARG A 130 7.47 24.18 8.52
C ARG A 130 8.11 22.89 8.03
N PHE A 131 8.60 22.06 8.96
CA PHE A 131 9.22 20.79 8.62
C PHE A 131 8.18 19.81 8.11
N VAL A 132 8.49 19.12 7.01
CA VAL A 132 7.62 18.08 6.45
C VAL A 132 8.38 16.75 6.43
N GLY A 133 7.87 15.77 7.17
CA GLY A 133 8.35 14.38 7.12
C GLY A 133 7.41 13.52 6.28
N ALA A 134 7.88 12.99 5.15
CA ALA A 134 7.09 12.09 4.30
C ALA A 134 7.66 10.67 4.31
N PHE A 135 6.78 9.68 4.49
CA PHE A 135 7.12 8.26 4.39
C PHE A 135 6.44 7.67 3.16
N CYS A 136 7.25 7.32 2.17
CA CYS A 136 6.84 6.88 0.85
C CYS A 136 6.86 5.35 0.75
N GLN A 137 6.04 4.82 -0.16
CA GLN A 137 6.10 3.42 -0.56
C GLN A 137 7.25 3.17 -1.53
N SER A 138 7.80 1.95 -1.45
CA SER A 138 8.70 1.37 -2.46
C SER A 138 8.02 0.14 -3.08
N ASN A 139 8.75 -0.93 -3.38
CA ASN A 139 8.30 -2.25 -3.78
C ASN A 139 7.62 -3.02 -2.62
N VAL A 140 6.34 -2.73 -2.37
CA VAL A 140 5.64 -3.23 -1.15
C VAL A 140 4.69 -4.39 -1.38
N GLY A 141 4.50 -4.84 -2.62
CA GLY A 141 3.39 -5.71 -3.02
C GLY A 141 3.14 -6.90 -2.09
N ASP A 142 4.21 -7.56 -1.65
CA ASP A 142 4.22 -8.76 -0.80
C ASP A 142 4.76 -8.51 0.62
N VAL A 143 4.94 -7.25 1.05
CA VAL A 143 5.48 -6.93 2.38
C VAL A 143 4.38 -6.45 3.33
N SER A 144 4.07 -7.27 4.33
CA SER A 144 3.10 -6.98 5.38
C SER A 144 3.75 -6.34 6.61
N PRO A 145 3.12 -5.34 7.27
CA PRO A 145 3.56 -4.83 8.57
C PRO A 145 3.22 -5.77 9.74
N ASN A 146 2.48 -6.86 9.49
CA ASN A 146 2.03 -7.82 10.50
C ASN A 146 3.12 -8.85 10.80
N VAL A 147 4.22 -8.36 11.38
CA VAL A 147 5.51 -9.05 11.52
C VAL A 147 5.50 -10.29 12.43
N LEU A 148 4.43 -10.57 13.18
CA LEU A 148 4.36 -11.80 13.96
C LEU A 148 4.00 -13.02 13.10
N GLY A 149 3.55 -12.80 11.86
CA GLY A 149 3.10 -13.85 10.94
C GLY A 149 1.58 -14.01 10.92
N ALA A 150 1.12 -14.95 10.09
CA ALA A 150 -0.29 -15.23 9.89
C ALA A 150 -0.73 -16.49 10.64
N PHE A 151 -1.85 -16.38 11.35
CA PHE A 151 -2.38 -17.45 12.20
C PHE A 151 -3.87 -17.60 12.02
N CYS A 152 -4.35 -18.81 12.26
CA CYS A 152 -5.75 -19.14 12.32
C CYS A 152 -6.40 -18.50 13.55
N THR A 153 -7.50 -17.79 13.33
CA THR A 153 -8.24 -17.08 14.40
C THR A 153 -8.97 -18.02 15.35
N ASP A 154 -9.30 -19.23 14.90
CA ASP A 154 -10.01 -20.26 15.66
C ASP A 154 -9.06 -21.15 16.49
N SER A 155 -8.00 -21.66 15.88
CA SER A 155 -7.07 -22.62 16.51
C SER A 155 -5.81 -21.98 17.06
N GLY A 156 -5.45 -20.78 16.60
CA GLY A 156 -4.19 -20.11 16.95
C GLY A 156 -2.95 -20.68 16.26
N LEU A 157 -3.09 -21.73 15.44
CA LEU A 157 -1.99 -22.35 14.69
C LEU A 157 -1.55 -21.47 13.51
N PRO A 158 -0.30 -21.62 13.03
CA PRO A 158 0.13 -20.97 11.79
C PRO A 158 -0.76 -21.34 10.61
N CYS A 159 -1.03 -20.39 9.72
CA CYS A 159 -1.79 -20.67 8.51
C CYS A 159 -1.03 -21.59 7.55
N ASP A 160 -1.78 -22.17 6.60
CA ASP A 160 -1.18 -22.87 5.47
C ASP A 160 -0.23 -21.96 4.67
N PHE A 161 0.97 -22.47 4.38
CA PHE A 161 2.06 -21.72 3.76
C PHE A 161 1.77 -21.35 2.29
N ASN A 162 1.06 -22.19 1.55
CA ASN A 162 0.83 -21.99 0.12
C ASN A 162 -0.44 -21.17 -0.16
N HIS A 163 -1.49 -21.41 0.62
CA HIS A 163 -2.83 -20.91 0.37
C HIS A 163 -3.28 -19.83 1.35
N SER A 164 -2.51 -19.57 2.41
CA SER A 164 -2.88 -18.61 3.47
C SER A 164 -4.28 -18.90 4.01
N SER A 165 -4.55 -20.15 4.36
CA SER A 165 -5.87 -20.61 4.80
C SER A 165 -5.78 -21.49 6.04
N CYS A 166 -6.92 -21.68 6.71
CA CYS A 166 -7.08 -22.53 7.88
C CYS A 166 -8.23 -23.49 7.61
N HIS A 167 -7.94 -24.80 7.54
CA HIS A 167 -8.92 -25.81 7.14
C HIS A 167 -9.56 -25.50 5.77
N GLY A 168 -8.80 -24.87 4.87
CA GLY A 168 -9.29 -24.43 3.56
C GLY A 168 -10.16 -23.16 3.58
N ASN A 169 -10.22 -22.44 4.71
CA ASN A 169 -10.90 -21.16 4.83
C ASN A 169 -9.86 -20.04 4.98
N ASP A 170 -9.77 -19.18 3.97
CA ASP A 170 -8.89 -18.00 3.93
C ASP A 170 -9.32 -16.93 4.95
N LEU A 171 -10.62 -16.81 5.22
CA LEU A 171 -11.18 -15.82 6.15
C LEU A 171 -10.70 -16.00 7.60
N LEU A 172 -10.24 -17.19 7.96
CA LEU A 172 -9.71 -17.49 9.28
C LEU A 172 -8.22 -17.19 9.41
N CYS A 173 -7.51 -17.01 8.29
CA CYS A 173 -6.08 -16.76 8.32
C CYS A 173 -5.78 -15.27 8.35
N VAL A 174 -5.28 -14.76 9.48
CA VAL A 174 -5.05 -13.33 9.69
C VAL A 174 -3.63 -13.07 10.18
N GLY A 175 -2.97 -12.10 9.55
CA GLY A 175 -1.68 -11.55 9.94
C GLY A 175 -1.77 -10.80 11.26
N ARG A 176 -0.79 -11.00 12.15
CA ARG A 176 -0.74 -10.35 13.46
C ARG A 176 0.39 -9.32 13.54
N GLY A 177 0.02 -8.09 13.86
CA GLY A 177 0.96 -7.02 14.18
C GLY A 177 1.67 -7.22 15.52
N PRO A 178 2.78 -6.50 15.78
CA PRO A 178 3.58 -6.68 16.99
C PRO A 178 2.87 -6.24 18.28
N GLY A 179 1.75 -5.55 18.19
CA GLY A 179 0.89 -5.17 19.32
C GLY A 179 -0.36 -6.02 19.45
N TYR A 180 -0.49 -7.12 18.70
CA TYR A 180 -1.68 -7.99 18.70
C TYR A 180 -2.15 -8.34 20.14
N PRO A 181 -3.46 -8.29 20.43
CA PRO A 181 -4.58 -8.04 19.51
C PRO A 181 -4.86 -6.55 19.22
N ASN A 182 -4.04 -5.62 19.71
CA ASN A 182 -4.24 -4.19 19.54
C ASN A 182 -3.59 -3.67 18.23
N GLU A 183 -4.41 -3.42 17.22
CA GLU A 183 -3.98 -2.87 15.92
C GLU A 183 -3.44 -1.43 16.01
N ILE A 184 -3.95 -0.60 16.92
CA ILE A 184 -3.46 0.77 17.15
C ILE A 184 -2.05 0.71 17.72
N LEU A 185 -1.81 -0.19 18.68
CA LEU A 185 -0.48 -0.44 19.23
C LEU A 185 0.47 -1.00 18.16
N SER A 186 -0.01 -1.93 17.33
CA SER A 186 0.76 -2.48 16.20
C SER A 186 1.18 -1.37 15.21
N THR A 187 0.24 -0.51 14.85
CA THR A 187 0.46 0.67 13.99
C THR A 187 1.50 1.60 14.58
N LYS A 188 1.41 1.90 15.88
CA LYS A 188 2.41 2.71 16.60
C LYS A 188 3.79 2.06 16.53
N ILE A 189 3.91 0.79 16.88
CA ILE A 189 5.21 0.08 16.91
C ILE A 189 5.87 0.06 15.53
N ILE A 190 5.13 -0.30 14.47
CA ILE A 190 5.67 -0.33 13.11
C ILE A 190 6.02 1.09 12.61
N GLY A 191 5.21 2.09 12.96
CA GLY A 191 5.52 3.49 12.67
C GLY A 191 6.78 3.97 13.41
N GLU A 192 6.96 3.58 14.66
CA GLU A 192 8.12 3.94 15.48
C GLU A 192 9.41 3.31 14.93
N ARG A 193 9.38 2.06 14.48
CA ARG A 193 10.53 1.42 13.82
C ARG A 193 10.97 2.18 12.57
N GLN A 194 10.01 2.56 11.71
CA GLN A 194 10.28 3.38 10.52
C GLN A 194 10.83 4.77 10.90
N PHE A 195 10.23 5.41 11.90
CA PHE A 195 10.65 6.73 12.40
C PHE A 195 12.08 6.72 12.94
N GLN A 196 12.45 5.72 13.75
CA GLN A 196 13.78 5.61 14.33
C GLN A 196 14.87 5.51 13.26
N GLU A 197 14.65 4.69 12.23
CA GLU A 197 15.58 4.59 11.10
C GLU A 197 15.67 5.89 10.31
N ALA A 198 14.53 6.56 10.07
CA ALA A 198 14.51 7.85 9.39
C ALA A 198 15.28 8.93 10.17
N VAL A 199 15.16 8.98 11.50
CA VAL A 199 15.94 9.89 12.35
C VAL A 199 17.43 9.58 12.25
N ASN A 200 17.81 8.30 12.33
CA ASN A 200 19.20 7.87 12.16
C ASN A 200 19.77 8.35 10.82
N LEU A 201 19.10 8.05 9.70
CA LEU A 201 19.52 8.50 8.37
C LEU A 201 19.54 10.04 8.25
N PHE A 202 18.55 10.73 8.80
CA PHE A 202 18.45 12.19 8.72
C PHE A 202 19.57 12.92 9.48
N THR A 203 19.96 12.38 10.62
CA THR A 203 21.03 12.93 11.49
C THR A 203 22.42 12.58 10.97
N THR A 204 22.57 11.44 10.30
CA THR A 204 23.85 10.95 9.78
C THR A 204 24.11 11.30 8.31
N ALA A 205 23.10 11.77 7.56
CA ALA A 205 23.23 12.14 6.15
C ALA A 205 24.33 13.20 5.92
N ARG A 206 25.29 12.87 5.04
CA ARG A 206 26.44 13.72 4.67
C ARG A 206 26.62 13.94 3.18
N GLU A 207 26.07 13.05 2.35
CA GLU A 207 26.21 13.12 0.90
C GLU A 207 25.28 14.20 0.33
N GLU A 208 25.86 15.28 -0.20
CA GLU A 208 25.12 16.31 -0.90
C GLU A 208 24.86 15.86 -2.35
N LEU A 209 23.59 15.82 -2.73
CA LEU A 209 23.21 15.53 -4.11
C LEU A 209 23.38 16.77 -4.97
N SER A 210 24.23 16.67 -5.98
CA SER A 210 24.43 17.70 -7.01
C SER A 210 24.10 17.16 -8.40
N GLY A 211 23.70 18.04 -9.31
CA GLY A 211 23.40 17.66 -10.69
C GLY A 211 22.17 18.36 -11.26
N LYS A 212 21.87 18.05 -12.52
CA LYS A 212 20.69 18.56 -13.21
C LYS A 212 19.45 17.78 -12.77
N ILE A 213 18.36 18.50 -12.54
CA ILE A 213 17.05 17.88 -12.39
C ILE A 213 16.55 17.51 -13.78
N ASP A 214 16.20 16.24 -13.97
CA ASP A 214 15.63 15.74 -15.20
C ASP A 214 14.35 14.93 -14.94
N TYR A 215 13.48 14.83 -15.94
CA TYR A 215 12.28 13.99 -15.88
C TYR A 215 11.96 13.39 -17.24
N ARG A 216 11.45 12.15 -17.22
CA ARG A 216 10.87 11.48 -18.39
C ARG A 216 9.48 11.00 -18.00
N HIS A 217 8.54 11.12 -18.92
CA HIS A 217 7.16 10.72 -18.72
C HIS A 217 6.61 10.22 -20.05
N VAL A 218 5.90 9.10 -20.01
CA VAL A 218 5.25 8.49 -21.16
C VAL A 218 3.92 7.88 -20.74
N TYR A 219 2.91 7.99 -21.60
CA TYR A 219 1.71 7.19 -21.51
C TYR A 219 1.88 5.96 -22.39
N LEU A 220 1.76 4.78 -21.81
CA LEU A 220 1.86 3.51 -22.54
C LEU A 220 0.53 2.76 -22.43
N ASN A 221 0.11 2.16 -23.53
CA ASN A 221 -1.02 1.23 -23.53
C ASN A 221 -0.52 -0.18 -23.19
N PHE A 222 -0.83 -0.66 -21.99
CA PHE A 222 -0.37 -1.96 -21.49
C PHE A 222 -1.19 -3.17 -22.00
N THR A 223 -2.22 -2.94 -22.82
CA THR A 223 -3.10 -4.02 -23.29
C THR A 223 -2.44 -4.98 -24.29
N ASP A 224 -1.42 -4.53 -25.03
CA ASP A 224 -0.73 -5.33 -26.06
C ASP A 224 0.69 -4.79 -26.32
N ILE A 225 1.55 -4.81 -25.29
CA ILE A 225 2.97 -4.45 -25.39
C ILE A 225 3.77 -5.71 -25.72
N GLU A 226 4.57 -5.65 -26.77
CA GLU A 226 5.57 -6.67 -27.08
C GLU A 226 6.76 -6.58 -26.12
N VAL A 227 7.11 -7.72 -25.53
CA VAL A 227 8.23 -7.87 -24.58
C VAL A 227 9.16 -8.96 -25.11
N GLU A 228 10.41 -8.59 -25.32
CA GLU A 228 11.46 -9.53 -25.69
C GLU A 228 12.04 -10.18 -24.43
N LEU A 229 12.01 -11.50 -24.39
CA LEU A 229 12.57 -12.33 -23.32
C LEU A 229 13.91 -12.94 -23.76
N GLU A 230 14.62 -13.55 -22.83
CA GLU A 230 15.85 -14.30 -23.13
C GLU A 230 15.62 -15.35 -24.23
N GLY A 231 16.62 -15.52 -25.09
CA GLY A 231 16.55 -16.42 -26.24
C GLY A 231 15.73 -15.87 -27.43
N ASN A 232 15.62 -14.54 -27.55
CA ASN A 232 14.90 -13.84 -28.63
C ASN A 232 13.41 -14.23 -28.72
N LYS A 233 12.81 -14.66 -27.61
CA LYS A 233 11.39 -15.00 -27.56
C LYS A 233 10.60 -13.72 -27.32
N VAL A 234 9.76 -13.34 -28.27
CA VAL A 234 8.83 -12.21 -28.10
C VAL A 234 7.50 -12.71 -27.57
N VAL A 235 7.01 -12.09 -26.50
CA VAL A 235 5.67 -12.31 -25.92
C VAL A 235 4.91 -10.98 -25.88
N LYS A 236 3.61 -11.04 -25.58
CA LYS A 236 2.74 -9.85 -25.46
C LYS A 236 2.12 -9.76 -24.08
N THR A 237 1.92 -8.55 -23.58
CA THR A 237 1.06 -8.32 -22.43
C THR A 237 -0.40 -8.58 -22.80
N CYS A 238 -1.23 -8.87 -21.79
CA CYS A 238 -2.65 -9.12 -21.97
C CYS A 238 -3.49 -7.92 -21.55
N PRO A 239 -4.74 -7.81 -22.05
CA PRO A 239 -5.75 -6.98 -21.39
C PRO A 239 -5.88 -7.33 -19.90
N ALA A 240 -6.25 -6.33 -19.09
CA ALA A 240 -6.37 -6.50 -17.65
C ALA A 240 -7.42 -7.55 -17.30
N ALA A 241 -7.04 -8.54 -16.50
CA ALA A 241 -7.92 -9.56 -15.94
C ALA A 241 -7.50 -9.87 -14.50
N LEU A 242 -8.46 -10.31 -13.68
CA LEU A 242 -8.22 -10.69 -12.28
C LEU A 242 -8.50 -12.19 -12.12
N GLY A 243 -7.49 -12.94 -11.65
CA GLY A 243 -7.64 -14.36 -11.33
C GLY A 243 -8.39 -14.61 -10.02
N PRO A 244 -8.73 -15.86 -9.69
CA PRO A 244 -9.48 -16.20 -8.48
C PRO A 244 -8.75 -15.80 -7.19
N GLY A 245 -7.41 -15.85 -7.17
CA GLY A 245 -6.62 -15.39 -6.01
C GLY A 245 -6.83 -13.92 -5.65
N PHE A 246 -7.31 -13.07 -6.58
CA PHE A 246 -7.71 -11.70 -6.24
C PHE A 246 -8.86 -11.67 -5.22
N ALA A 247 -9.84 -12.55 -5.38
CA ALA A 247 -11.00 -12.60 -4.51
C ALA A 247 -10.68 -13.17 -3.11
N ALA A 248 -9.58 -13.92 -2.95
CA ALA A 248 -9.12 -14.42 -1.65
C ALA A 248 -8.53 -13.32 -0.74
N GLY A 249 -8.17 -12.16 -1.31
CA GLY A 249 -7.47 -11.12 -0.56
C GLY A 249 -6.10 -11.57 -0.07
N THR A 250 -5.71 -11.16 1.14
CA THR A 250 -4.40 -11.53 1.73
C THR A 250 -4.53 -11.78 3.22
N THR A 251 -3.46 -12.23 3.88
CA THR A 251 -3.43 -12.36 5.35
C THR A 251 -3.63 -11.03 6.08
N ASP A 252 -3.36 -9.88 5.45
CA ASP A 252 -3.59 -8.56 6.05
C ASP A 252 -5.07 -8.13 5.99
N GLY A 253 -5.86 -8.84 5.19
CA GLY A 253 -7.26 -8.55 4.95
C GLY A 253 -7.84 -9.64 4.06
N PRO A 254 -8.37 -10.74 4.66
CA PRO A 254 -8.96 -11.81 3.89
C PRO A 254 -10.16 -11.33 3.08
N GLY A 255 -10.30 -11.90 1.89
CA GLY A 255 -11.25 -11.49 0.87
C GLY A 255 -12.63 -12.12 1.05
N ALA A 256 -13.08 -12.83 0.01
CA ALA A 256 -14.40 -13.45 -0.08
C ALA A 256 -14.33 -14.95 0.19
N PHE A 257 -15.32 -15.45 0.92
CA PHE A 257 -15.44 -16.87 1.24
C PHE A 257 -15.39 -17.76 0.00
N GLY A 258 -14.65 -18.87 0.09
CA GLY A 258 -14.58 -19.89 -0.95
C GLY A 258 -13.51 -19.65 -2.02
N PHE A 259 -12.67 -18.62 -1.83
CA PHE A 259 -11.46 -18.40 -2.63
C PHE A 259 -10.22 -18.64 -1.78
N GLN A 260 -9.15 -19.13 -2.39
CA GLN A 260 -7.86 -19.24 -1.74
C GLN A 260 -6.76 -18.59 -2.58
N GLN A 261 -5.72 -18.10 -1.90
CA GLN A 261 -4.51 -17.71 -2.62
C GLN A 261 -3.89 -18.95 -3.26
N GLY A 262 -3.25 -18.79 -4.41
CA GLY A 262 -2.66 -19.91 -5.17
C GLY A 262 -3.65 -20.71 -6.02
N ASP A 263 -4.96 -20.41 -5.98
CA ASP A 263 -5.92 -21.03 -6.89
C ASP A 263 -5.61 -20.71 -8.36
N THR A 264 -5.44 -21.75 -9.17
CA THR A 264 -5.21 -21.64 -10.62
C THR A 264 -6.48 -21.86 -11.45
N LYS A 265 -7.57 -22.30 -10.80
CA LYS A 265 -8.86 -22.58 -11.40
C LYS A 265 -9.97 -22.15 -10.45
N ILE A 266 -11.11 -21.73 -11.01
CA ILE A 266 -12.30 -21.44 -10.21
C ILE A 266 -12.96 -22.77 -9.84
N LEU A 267 -13.24 -22.99 -8.55
CA LEU A 267 -14.05 -24.12 -8.11
C LEU A 267 -15.46 -24.01 -8.70
N ARG A 268 -15.92 -25.05 -9.41
CA ARG A 268 -17.19 -25.07 -10.18
C ARG A 268 -18.43 -24.67 -9.37
N TRP A 269 -18.42 -24.91 -8.05
CA TRP A 269 -19.52 -24.53 -7.15
C TRP A 269 -19.54 -23.04 -6.79
N VAL A 270 -18.37 -22.38 -6.73
CA VAL A 270 -18.24 -20.93 -6.50
C VAL A 270 -18.77 -20.15 -7.70
N SER A 271 -18.53 -20.65 -8.92
CA SER A 271 -19.13 -20.10 -10.15
C SER A 271 -20.66 -20.09 -10.08
N LEU A 272 -21.29 -21.14 -9.53
CA LEU A 272 -22.74 -21.23 -9.41
C LEU A 272 -23.31 -20.19 -8.44
N THR A 273 -22.64 -19.95 -7.31
CA THR A 273 -23.09 -18.99 -6.28
C THR A 273 -22.94 -17.54 -6.75
N LEU A 274 -21.87 -17.21 -7.48
CA LEU A 274 -21.68 -15.87 -8.07
C LEU A 274 -22.68 -15.58 -9.19
N ILE A 275 -23.04 -16.58 -9.99
CA ILE A 275 -24.06 -16.44 -11.04
C ILE A 275 -25.47 -16.33 -10.45
N LEU A 276 -25.74 -16.97 -9.30
CA LEU A 276 -27.10 -17.08 -8.75
C LEU A 276 -27.47 -16.07 -7.68
N GLY A 277 -26.55 -15.21 -7.19
CA GLY A 277 -26.88 -14.08 -6.30
C GLY A 277 -27.82 -14.41 -5.14
N ARG A 278 -27.75 -15.65 -4.59
CA ARG A 278 -28.70 -16.10 -3.58
C ARG A 278 -28.12 -15.92 -2.19
N ASN A 279 -28.68 -14.94 -1.48
CA ASN A 279 -28.70 -14.85 -0.02
C ASN A 279 -28.88 -16.25 0.59
N VAL A 280 -27.83 -16.80 1.20
CA VAL A 280 -27.97 -17.88 2.18
C VAL A 280 -28.27 -17.22 3.52
N GLY A 281 -29.48 -16.68 3.64
CA GLY A 281 -30.07 -16.25 4.89
C GLY A 281 -30.86 -17.41 5.50
N GLY A 282 -30.54 -17.76 6.74
CA GLY A 282 -31.17 -18.86 7.48
C GLY A 282 -32.69 -18.75 7.56
N LYS A 283 -33.31 -19.94 7.68
CA LYS A 283 -34.74 -20.13 7.90
C LYS A 283 -35.22 -19.31 9.12
N GLY A 284 -36.21 -18.46 8.92
CA GLY A 284 -36.97 -17.76 9.96
C GLY A 284 -38.31 -17.30 9.41
N VAL A 285 -39.37 -17.64 10.13
CA VAL A 285 -40.79 -17.61 9.73
C VAL A 285 -41.36 -16.18 9.68
N GLY A 286 -42.10 -15.88 8.60
CA GLY A 286 -43.29 -15.01 8.54
C GLY A 286 -43.23 -13.55 9.02
N ASN A 287 -43.23 -12.60 8.07
CA ASN A 287 -44.42 -11.79 7.73
C ASN A 287 -44.12 -10.85 6.56
N LYS A 288 -45.06 -10.81 5.59
CA LYS A 288 -45.07 -9.91 4.45
C LYS A 288 -45.55 -8.54 4.90
N GLU A 289 -44.75 -7.50 4.70
CA GLU A 289 -45.08 -6.31 3.89
C GLU A 289 -43.97 -5.26 4.04
N GLU A 290 -43.82 -4.43 3.01
CA GLU A 290 -42.99 -3.22 2.96
C GLU A 290 -41.49 -3.37 2.58
N SER A 291 -41.22 -3.38 1.27
CA SER A 291 -40.00 -2.74 0.70
C SER A 291 -40.09 -2.61 -0.82
N ARG A 292 -40.82 -1.60 -1.31
CA ARG A 292 -40.64 -1.06 -2.67
C ARG A 292 -39.65 0.11 -2.59
N ASN A 293 -38.43 -0.11 -3.09
CA ASN A 293 -37.34 0.84 -3.43
C ASN A 293 -35.97 0.48 -2.81
N ARG A 294 -35.39 -0.65 -3.21
CA ARG A 294 -33.92 -0.76 -3.27
C ARG A 294 -33.51 -1.01 -4.72
N ARG A 295 -32.59 -0.18 -5.19
CA ARG A 295 -31.90 -0.36 -6.47
C ARG A 295 -31.08 -1.65 -6.37
N PRO A 296 -30.99 -2.47 -7.43
CA PRO A 296 -30.13 -3.65 -7.40
C PRO A 296 -28.68 -3.21 -7.18
N ASP A 297 -28.07 -3.77 -6.15
CA ASP A 297 -26.67 -3.57 -5.80
C ASP A 297 -25.78 -3.90 -7.01
N GLU A 298 -24.82 -3.01 -7.30
CA GLU A 298 -23.80 -3.22 -8.34
C GLU A 298 -22.98 -4.48 -8.03
N VAL A 299 -23.30 -5.57 -8.72
CA VAL A 299 -22.44 -6.75 -8.76
C VAL A 299 -21.16 -6.35 -9.46
N ILE A 300 -20.04 -6.32 -8.75
CA ILE A 300 -18.70 -6.24 -9.36
C ILE A 300 -18.53 -7.52 -10.18
N ALA A 301 -18.81 -7.44 -11.48
CA ALA A 301 -18.53 -8.51 -12.42
C ALA A 301 -17.01 -8.65 -12.53
N ILE A 302 -16.45 -9.69 -11.90
CA ILE A 302 -15.07 -10.09 -12.17
C ILE A 302 -15.08 -10.70 -13.58
N ILE A 303 -14.68 -9.93 -14.59
CA ILE A 303 -14.48 -10.43 -15.94
C ILE A 303 -13.21 -11.29 -15.91
N MET A 304 -13.38 -12.59 -15.72
CA MET A 304 -12.30 -13.56 -15.80
C MET A 304 -12.19 -14.03 -17.25
N CYS A 305 -11.12 -13.62 -17.95
CA CYS A 305 -10.80 -14.18 -19.26
C CYS A 305 -10.11 -15.53 -19.06
N GLU A 306 -10.69 -16.57 -19.64
CA GLU A 306 -10.09 -17.90 -19.73
C GLU A 306 -8.95 -17.82 -20.77
N SER A 307 -7.70 -17.80 -20.31
CA SER A 307 -6.53 -17.95 -21.20
C SER A 307 -6.09 -19.41 -21.17
N ASN A 308 -5.96 -20.04 -22.34
CA ASN A 308 -5.65 -21.46 -22.52
C ASN A 308 -4.15 -21.80 -22.34
N GLU A 309 -3.37 -20.89 -21.75
CA GLU A 309 -1.92 -21.04 -21.62
C GLU A 309 -1.51 -21.04 -20.14
N ARG A 310 -0.63 -21.98 -19.76
CA ARG A 310 -0.05 -22.04 -18.41
C ARG A 310 0.82 -20.80 -18.17
N VAL A 311 0.26 -19.78 -17.54
CA VAL A 311 1.04 -18.67 -16.99
C VAL A 311 1.81 -19.21 -15.78
N SER A 312 3.07 -19.53 -16.00
CA SER A 312 3.98 -20.09 -14.98
C SER A 312 4.82 -19.03 -14.27
N ASN A 313 4.79 -17.78 -14.73
CA ASN A 313 5.49 -16.65 -14.11
C ASN A 313 4.49 -15.53 -13.82
N SER A 314 4.10 -15.40 -12.55
CA SER A 314 3.29 -14.29 -12.07
C SER A 314 4.23 -13.15 -11.66
N TYR A 315 4.43 -12.16 -12.54
CA TYR A 315 5.02 -10.90 -12.12
C TYR A 315 3.93 -10.06 -11.45
N MET A 316 4.16 -9.63 -10.21
CA MET A 316 3.26 -8.67 -9.56
C MET A 316 3.38 -7.31 -10.24
N VAL A 317 2.38 -6.99 -11.06
CA VAL A 317 2.13 -5.62 -11.51
C VAL A 317 1.22 -4.98 -10.47
N GLU A 318 1.71 -3.94 -9.78
CA GLU A 318 0.90 -3.14 -8.87
C GLU A 318 -0.22 -2.43 -9.64
N TYR A 319 -1.41 -3.04 -9.65
CA TYR A 319 -2.62 -2.42 -10.17
C TYR A 319 -3.17 -1.44 -9.13
N ARG A 320 -3.38 -0.19 -9.55
CA ARG A 320 -3.99 0.86 -8.72
C ARG A 320 -5.44 0.49 -8.38
N GLY A 321 -5.65 -0.11 -7.21
CA GLY A 321 -6.94 -0.03 -6.52
C GLY A 321 -7.13 1.40 -6.02
N GLY A 322 -8.03 2.16 -6.64
CA GLY A 322 -8.49 3.41 -6.03
C GLY A 322 -9.17 3.10 -4.70
N VAL A 323 -8.90 3.88 -3.66
CA VAL A 323 -9.74 3.88 -2.45
C VAL A 323 -11.07 4.51 -2.84
N TYR A 324 -12.11 3.69 -3.00
CA TYR A 324 -13.48 4.15 -3.15
C TYR A 324 -14.09 4.31 -1.75
N GLY A 325 -14.15 5.55 -1.27
CA GLY A 325 -14.88 5.88 -0.05
C GLY A 325 -16.35 6.12 -0.37
N HIS A 326 -17.25 5.37 0.26
CA HIS A 326 -18.69 5.60 0.16
C HIS A 326 -19.08 6.78 1.06
N GLY A 327 -19.44 7.91 0.45
CA GLY A 327 -19.97 9.08 1.13
C GLY A 327 -20.94 9.81 0.20
N ASN A 328 -22.14 10.08 0.70
CA ASN A 328 -23.29 10.64 -0.03
C ASN A 328 -22.93 11.42 -1.31
N ASN A 329 -23.26 10.83 -2.45
CA ASN A 329 -23.46 11.44 -3.77
C ASN A 329 -22.29 12.19 -4.45
N ASN A 330 -21.01 11.96 -4.13
CA ASN A 330 -19.92 12.45 -5.00
C ASN A 330 -18.66 11.57 -4.97
N TRP A 331 -18.18 11.18 -6.15
CA TRP A 331 -16.91 10.46 -6.36
C TRP A 331 -15.73 11.43 -6.28
N TRP A 332 -14.74 11.18 -5.41
CA TRP A 332 -13.51 11.96 -5.36
C TRP A 332 -12.32 11.16 -5.91
N ARG A 333 -11.56 11.74 -6.85
CA ARG A 333 -10.36 11.13 -7.45
C ARG A 333 -9.11 11.84 -6.96
N LEU A 334 -8.34 11.21 -6.07
CA LEU A 334 -6.98 11.66 -5.73
C LEU A 334 -6.00 11.13 -6.79
N LYS A 335 -5.37 12.02 -7.56
CA LYS A 335 -4.25 11.66 -8.45
C LYS A 335 -2.97 11.52 -7.61
N GLN A 336 -2.56 10.29 -7.32
CA GLN A 336 -1.18 10.02 -6.90
C GLN A 336 -0.31 9.68 -8.11
N PHE A 337 0.90 10.23 -8.15
CA PHE A 337 1.93 9.89 -9.13
C PHE A 337 2.70 8.66 -8.64
N SER A 338 2.84 7.62 -9.46
CA SER A 338 3.75 6.50 -9.18
C SER A 338 4.93 6.54 -10.16
N ARG A 339 6.13 6.27 -9.65
CA ARG A 339 7.35 6.01 -10.43
C ARG A 339 7.56 4.50 -10.47
N LEU A 340 7.77 3.93 -11.65
CA LEU A 340 8.34 2.60 -11.80
C LEU A 340 9.85 2.75 -11.99
N ALA A 341 10.66 2.07 -11.17
CA ALA A 341 12.10 1.95 -11.41
C ALA A 341 12.32 0.69 -12.25
N VAL A 342 12.56 0.85 -13.55
CA VAL A 342 13.05 -0.23 -14.42
C VAL A 342 14.57 -0.16 -14.39
N ARG A 343 15.22 -1.18 -13.83
CA ARG A 343 16.69 -1.28 -13.80
C ARG A 343 17.12 -1.99 -15.08
N PHE A 344 17.73 -1.26 -16.02
CA PHE A 344 18.41 -1.87 -17.17
C PHE A 344 19.73 -2.49 -16.71
N SER A 345 19.92 -3.77 -16.96
CA SER A 345 21.24 -4.40 -16.88
C SER A 345 22.05 -3.94 -18.09
N GLN A 346 23.06 -3.10 -17.88
CA GLN A 346 24.05 -2.82 -18.91
C GLN A 346 24.99 -4.03 -19.02
N GLY A 347 24.86 -4.79 -20.11
CA GLY A 347 25.86 -5.77 -20.50
C GLY A 347 27.20 -5.08 -20.76
N GLN A 348 28.27 -5.61 -20.15
CA GLN A 348 29.63 -5.16 -20.37
C GLN A 348 30.00 -5.29 -21.85
N GLY A 349 30.31 -4.16 -22.49
CA GLY A 349 31.03 -4.14 -23.75
C GLY A 349 32.44 -4.68 -23.53
N ARG A 350 32.80 -5.73 -24.29
CA ARG A 350 34.19 -6.16 -24.45
C ARG A 350 34.89 -5.15 -25.36
N SER A 351 35.97 -4.56 -24.84
CA SER A 351 37.05 -3.94 -25.63
C SER A 351 37.79 -4.97 -26.47
#